data_AF-Q6A1R2-F1
#
_entry.id   AF-Q6A1R2-F1
#
_cell.length_a   1.000
_cell.length_b   1.000
_cell.length_c   1.000
_cell.angle_alpha   90.00
_cell.angle_beta   90.00
_cell.angle_gamma   90.00
#
_symmetry.space_group_name_H-M   'P 1'
#
loop_
_entity.id
_entity.type
_entity.pdbx_description
1 polymer ?
#
loop_
_entity_poly.entity_id
_entity_poly.type
_entity_poly.pdbx_seq_one_letter_code
_entity_poly.pdbx_strand_id
1 'polypeptide(L)'
;GMDFMGFKVIDEECLSRLSQDLIDYGCPVETIPAGELTGCGRRVRFQAPSGHHFELYADKEYTGKWGVSEVNPEAWPRDLKGMAAVRFDHCLLYGDELQATYELFTKVLGFYLAEQVLDEDGTRVAQFLSLSTKAHDVAFIHHPEKGRFHHASFYLETWEDV
;
A
#
# COMPACT_ATOMS: atom_id res chain seq x y z
N GLY A 1 11.72 -1.13 -10.93
CA GLY A 1 10.91 0.02 -10.51
C GLY A 1 9.59 -0.48 -9.97
N MET A 2 8.65 0.42 -9.73
CA MET A 2 7.28 0.09 -9.31
C MET A 2 6.33 0.94 -10.12
N ASP A 3 5.38 0.33 -10.83
CA ASP A 3 4.41 1.07 -11.64
C ASP A 3 3.38 1.77 -10.76
N PHE A 4 2.81 1.05 -9.79
CA PHE A 4 1.93 1.57 -8.75
C PHE A 4 1.89 0.63 -7.54
N MET A 5 1.40 1.14 -6.40
CA MET A 5 0.99 0.33 -5.24
C MET A 5 -0.52 0.48 -5.01
N GLY A 6 -1.24 -0.64 -4.84
CA GLY A 6 -2.68 -0.64 -4.68
C GLY A 6 -3.13 -0.84 -3.22
N PHE A 7 -4.09 -0.06 -2.75
CA PHE A 7 -4.79 -0.26 -1.48
C PHE A 7 -6.24 -0.66 -1.73
N LYS A 8 -6.65 -1.79 -1.13
CA LYS A 8 -8.05 -2.21 -1.15
C LYS A 8 -8.84 -1.37 -0.14
N VAL A 9 -9.91 -0.72 -0.58
CA VAL A 9 -10.86 -0.03 0.28
C VAL A 9 -12.02 -0.95 0.66
N ILE A 10 -12.81 -0.53 1.66
CA ILE A 10 -13.87 -1.36 2.25
C ILE A 10 -14.96 -1.70 1.23
N ASP A 11 -15.37 -0.72 0.43
CA ASP A 11 -16.45 -0.85 -0.55
C ASP A 11 -16.38 0.27 -1.62
N GLU A 12 -17.34 0.21 -2.55
CA GLU A 12 -17.47 1.13 -3.67
C GLU A 12 -17.84 2.56 -3.25
N GLU A 13 -18.56 2.73 -2.13
CA GLU A 13 -18.90 4.03 -1.57
C GLU A 13 -17.64 4.72 -1.03
N CYS A 14 -16.82 3.98 -0.28
CA CYS A 14 -15.53 4.43 0.22
C CYS A 14 -14.58 4.78 -0.93
N LEU A 15 -14.56 3.97 -2.01
CA LEU A 15 -13.78 4.28 -3.21
C LEU A 15 -14.21 5.61 -3.81
N SER A 16 -15.50 5.84 -3.96
CA SER A 16 -16.06 7.07 -4.55
C SER A 16 -15.78 8.29 -3.68
N ARG A 17 -15.95 8.17 -2.35
CA ARG A 17 -15.65 9.24 -1.39
C ARG A 17 -14.16 9.61 -1.41
N LEU A 18 -13.27 8.63 -1.27
CA LEU A 18 -11.82 8.89 -1.30
C LEU A 18 -11.35 9.45 -2.65
N SER A 19 -11.99 9.06 -3.75
CA SER A 19 -11.72 9.67 -5.07
C SER A 19 -12.02 11.16 -5.06
N GLN A 20 -13.16 11.56 -4.48
CA GLN A 20 -13.54 12.96 -4.35
C GLN A 20 -12.62 13.70 -3.36
N ASP A 21 -12.31 13.09 -2.20
CA ASP A 21 -11.41 13.67 -1.20
C ASP A 21 -10.01 13.94 -1.80
N LEU A 22 -9.52 13.05 -2.68
CA LEU A 22 -8.27 13.25 -3.43
C LEU A 22 -8.35 14.42 -4.41
N ILE A 23 -9.45 14.53 -5.16
CA ILE A 23 -9.68 15.66 -6.09
C ILE A 23 -9.74 16.98 -5.33
N ASP A 24 -10.49 17.01 -4.21
CA ASP A 24 -10.66 18.21 -3.38
C ASP A 24 -9.36 18.62 -2.69
N TYR A 25 -8.50 17.65 -2.34
CA TYR A 25 -7.15 17.91 -1.85
C TYR A 25 -6.21 18.45 -2.94
N GLY A 26 -6.56 18.30 -4.22
CA GLY A 26 -5.81 18.80 -5.37
C GLY A 26 -4.92 17.75 -6.06
N CYS A 27 -5.11 16.45 -5.77
CA CYS A 27 -4.42 15.40 -6.49
C CYS A 27 -5.00 15.21 -7.90
N PRO A 28 -4.16 15.03 -8.94
CA PRO A 28 -4.63 14.54 -10.22
C PRO A 28 -5.11 13.10 -10.04
N VAL A 29 -6.36 12.84 -10.41
CA VAL A 29 -6.99 11.52 -10.28
C VAL A 29 -7.42 11.00 -11.66
N GLU A 30 -7.09 9.75 -11.94
CA GLU A 30 -7.50 9.00 -13.12
C GLU A 30 -8.35 7.80 -12.71
N THR A 31 -9.46 7.56 -13.41
CA THR A 31 -10.25 6.34 -13.24
C THR A 31 -9.85 5.30 -14.28
N ILE A 32 -9.42 4.14 -13.81
CA ILE A 32 -9.06 2.99 -14.63
C ILE A 32 -10.25 2.03 -14.68
N PRO A 33 -10.70 1.60 -15.88
CA PRO A 33 -11.87 0.73 -16.01
C PRO A 33 -11.62 -0.67 -15.43
N ALA A 34 -12.70 -1.32 -15.00
CA ALA A 34 -12.65 -2.71 -14.54
C ALA A 34 -12.11 -3.65 -15.63
N GLY A 35 -11.36 -4.68 -15.22
CA GLY A 35 -10.79 -5.67 -16.13
C GLY A 35 -9.52 -5.24 -16.85
N GLU A 36 -9.06 -3.99 -16.72
CA GLU A 36 -7.73 -3.58 -17.21
C GLU A 36 -6.62 -4.30 -16.42
N LEU A 37 -6.79 -4.44 -15.09
CA LEU A 37 -6.04 -5.41 -14.29
C LEU A 37 -6.89 -6.68 -14.11
N THR A 38 -6.36 -7.83 -14.52
CA THR A 38 -7.05 -9.13 -14.43
C THR A 38 -7.59 -9.40 -13.03
N GLY A 39 -8.88 -9.74 -12.95
CA GLY A 39 -9.59 -10.02 -11.69
C GLY A 39 -9.67 -8.81 -10.76
N CYS A 40 -9.60 -7.58 -11.26
CA CYS A 40 -9.79 -6.35 -10.49
C CYS A 40 -10.96 -5.55 -11.05
N GLY A 41 -11.78 -4.98 -10.16
CA GLY A 41 -12.77 -3.97 -10.52
C GLY A 41 -12.12 -2.66 -10.95
N ARG A 42 -12.93 -1.60 -11.07
CA ARG A 42 -12.40 -0.27 -11.40
C ARG A 42 -11.42 0.20 -10.33
N ARG A 43 -10.46 1.02 -10.75
CA ARG A 43 -9.42 1.55 -9.87
C ARG A 43 -9.31 3.06 -10.03
N VAL A 44 -8.85 3.72 -8.98
CA VAL A 44 -8.67 5.17 -8.96
C VAL A 44 -7.20 5.43 -8.69
N ARG A 45 -6.50 5.97 -9.69
CA ARG A 45 -5.06 6.22 -9.66
C ARG A 45 -4.79 7.69 -9.34
N PHE A 46 -3.82 7.94 -8.49
CA PHE A 46 -3.29 9.27 -8.18
C PHE A 46 -1.77 9.21 -7.98
N GLN A 47 -1.10 10.35 -8.08
CA GLN A 47 0.33 10.46 -7.79
C GLN A 47 0.54 11.18 -6.46
N ALA A 48 1.31 10.57 -5.56
CA ALA A 48 1.73 11.20 -4.31
C ALA A 48 2.86 12.23 -4.55
N PRO A 49 3.06 13.21 -3.65
CA PRO A 49 4.14 14.19 -3.76
C PRO A 49 5.55 13.59 -3.92
N SER A 50 5.78 12.42 -3.32
CA SER A 50 7.00 11.63 -3.48
C SER A 50 7.24 11.08 -4.90
N GLY A 51 6.29 11.24 -5.82
CA GLY A 51 6.37 10.83 -7.23
C GLY A 51 5.80 9.46 -7.56
N HIS A 52 5.37 8.69 -6.55
CA HIS A 52 4.83 7.33 -6.74
C HIS A 52 3.35 7.35 -7.11
N HIS A 53 2.94 6.45 -7.99
CA HIS A 53 1.52 6.21 -8.26
C HIS A 53 0.94 5.24 -7.25
N PHE A 54 -0.24 5.59 -6.75
CA PHE A 54 -1.06 4.75 -5.89
C PHE A 54 -2.40 4.54 -6.53
N GLU A 55 -3.03 3.41 -6.19
CA GLU A 55 -4.35 3.08 -6.67
C GLU A 55 -5.26 2.60 -5.55
N LEU A 56 -6.51 3.04 -5.58
CA LEU A 56 -7.56 2.55 -4.71
C LEU A 56 -8.51 1.65 -5.51
N TYR A 57 -8.93 0.54 -4.92
CA TYR A 57 -9.90 -0.38 -5.51
C TYR A 57 -10.77 -1.04 -4.44
N ALA A 58 -12.03 -1.33 -4.76
CA ALA A 58 -12.94 -2.03 -3.85
C ALA A 58 -13.07 -3.51 -4.21
N ASP A 59 -13.20 -3.80 -5.50
CA ASP A 59 -13.48 -5.15 -6.00
C ASP A 59 -12.22 -5.84 -6.55
N LYS A 60 -12.05 -7.10 -6.15
CA LYS A 60 -10.95 -7.98 -6.54
C LYS A 60 -11.41 -9.42 -6.42
N GLU A 61 -11.16 -10.19 -7.47
CA GLU A 61 -11.42 -11.63 -7.50
C GLU A 61 -10.67 -12.32 -6.36
N TYR A 62 -11.41 -13.07 -5.55
CA TYR A 62 -10.88 -13.89 -4.48
C TYR A 62 -10.68 -15.32 -4.98
N THR A 63 -9.43 -15.77 -5.01
CA THR A 63 -9.05 -17.08 -5.57
C THR A 63 -8.92 -18.18 -4.52
N GLY A 64 -9.23 -17.89 -3.24
CA GLY A 64 -9.07 -18.82 -2.12
C GLY A 64 -7.65 -18.88 -1.54
N LYS A 65 -7.47 -19.63 -0.45
CA LYS A 65 -6.20 -19.75 0.29
C LYS A 65 -5.42 -21.03 -0.08
N TRP A 66 -4.67 -21.01 -1.18
CA TRP A 66 -3.74 -22.09 -1.63
C TRP A 66 -4.28 -23.53 -1.45
N GLY A 67 -5.50 -23.79 -1.91
CA GLY A 67 -6.09 -25.14 -1.88
C GLY A 67 -6.73 -25.54 -0.54
N VAL A 68 -6.80 -24.63 0.43
CA VAL A 68 -7.55 -24.80 1.68
C VAL A 68 -9.01 -24.39 1.46
N SER A 69 -9.94 -25.16 2.05
CA SER A 69 -11.39 -24.87 1.99
C SER A 69 -11.76 -23.62 2.79
N GLU A 70 -12.69 -22.81 2.30
CA GLU A 70 -13.29 -21.69 3.07
C GLU A 70 -14.12 -22.17 4.27
N VAL A 71 -14.73 -23.35 4.14
CA VAL A 71 -15.59 -23.95 5.17
C VAL A 71 -14.82 -25.06 5.86
N ASN A 72 -14.60 -24.91 7.17
CA ASN A 72 -13.77 -25.80 7.98
C ASN A 72 -12.37 -26.03 7.37
N PRO A 73 -11.57 -24.95 7.21
CA PRO A 73 -10.25 -25.02 6.61
C PRO A 73 -9.34 -26.00 7.35
N GLU A 74 -8.45 -26.68 6.62
CA GLU A 74 -7.26 -27.25 7.20
C GLU A 74 -6.41 -26.18 7.90
N ALA A 75 -5.62 -26.58 8.89
CA ALA A 75 -4.80 -25.65 9.66
C ALA A 75 -3.76 -24.90 8.80
N TRP A 76 -3.24 -25.53 7.73
CA TRP A 76 -2.32 -24.90 6.78
C TRP A 76 -2.40 -25.53 5.38
N PRO A 77 -2.10 -24.76 4.31
CA PRO A 77 -1.91 -25.31 2.97
C PRO A 77 -0.76 -26.32 2.94
N ARG A 78 -0.91 -27.37 2.13
CA ARG A 78 0.14 -28.40 1.95
C ARG A 78 0.92 -28.16 0.65
N ASP A 79 2.08 -28.80 0.58
CA ASP A 79 2.92 -28.86 -0.63
C ASP A 79 3.44 -27.51 -1.16
N LEU A 80 3.44 -26.46 -0.32
CA LEU A 80 4.12 -25.21 -0.62
C LEU A 80 5.63 -25.45 -0.85
N LYS A 81 6.23 -24.66 -1.74
CA LYS A 81 7.65 -24.77 -2.14
C LYS A 81 8.37 -23.45 -1.90
N GLY A 82 9.67 -23.52 -1.62
CA GLY A 82 10.51 -22.34 -1.37
C GLY A 82 10.15 -21.64 -0.06
N MET A 83 10.27 -20.31 -0.03
CA MET A 83 10.04 -19.48 1.17
C MET A 83 8.56 -19.39 1.58
N ALA A 84 7.63 -19.91 0.79
CA ALA A 84 6.21 -19.99 1.15
C ALA A 84 5.58 -18.67 1.65
N ALA A 85 5.94 -17.54 1.03
CA ALA A 85 5.46 -16.23 1.44
C ALA A 85 3.92 -16.16 1.50
N VAL A 86 3.40 -15.68 2.63
CA VAL A 86 1.97 -15.73 2.95
C VAL A 86 1.21 -14.58 2.30
N ARG A 87 1.78 -13.38 2.30
CA ARG A 87 1.13 -12.20 1.72
C ARG A 87 2.13 -11.11 1.43
N PHE A 88 1.75 -10.21 0.54
CA PHE A 88 2.37 -8.90 0.47
C PHE A 88 2.25 -8.20 1.83
N ASP A 89 3.34 -7.59 2.30
CA ASP A 89 3.38 -6.94 3.60
C ASP A 89 3.35 -5.43 3.51
N HIS A 90 4.35 -4.83 2.84
CA HIS A 90 4.45 -3.39 2.64
C HIS A 90 5.45 -3.05 1.53
N CYS A 91 5.46 -1.78 1.11
CA CYS A 91 6.56 -1.19 0.36
C CYS A 91 7.27 -0.13 1.20
N LEU A 92 8.58 0.00 1.00
CA LEU A 92 9.31 1.20 1.34
C LEU A 92 9.70 1.92 0.05
N LEU A 93 9.49 3.22 0.05
CA LEU A 93 9.64 4.09 -1.11
C LEU A 93 10.61 5.24 -0.80
N TYR A 94 11.35 5.66 -1.82
CA TYR A 94 12.29 6.77 -1.77
C TYR A 94 11.75 7.94 -2.59
N GLY A 95 11.70 9.11 -1.97
CA GLY A 95 11.32 10.34 -2.63
C GLY A 95 11.61 11.55 -1.76
N ASP A 96 11.50 12.71 -2.37
CA ASP A 96 11.46 13.98 -1.66
C ASP A 96 10.04 14.24 -1.10
N GLU A 97 9.79 15.42 -0.56
CA GLU A 97 8.45 15.85 -0.14
C GLU A 97 7.78 14.91 0.90
N LEU A 98 8.56 14.45 1.90
CA LEU A 98 8.06 13.58 2.97
C LEU A 98 6.89 14.22 3.71
N GLN A 99 6.97 15.52 4.03
CA GLN A 99 5.92 16.22 4.75
C GLN A 99 4.62 16.31 3.94
N ALA A 100 4.67 16.67 2.66
CA ALA A 100 3.48 16.71 1.81
C ALA A 100 2.89 15.30 1.61
N THR A 101 3.75 14.28 1.45
CA THR A 101 3.32 12.88 1.39
C THR A 101 2.64 12.45 2.68
N TYR A 102 3.19 12.82 3.84
CA TYR A 102 2.58 12.56 5.15
C TYR A 102 1.19 13.17 5.26
N GLU A 103 1.03 14.43 4.84
CA GLU A 103 -0.25 15.11 4.91
C GLU A 103 -1.30 14.47 4.01
N LEU A 104 -0.95 14.10 2.78
CA LEU A 104 -1.86 13.37 1.89
C LEU A 104 -2.34 12.06 2.54
N PHE A 105 -1.41 11.26 3.07
CA PHE A 105 -1.74 9.96 3.65
C PHE A 105 -2.57 10.07 4.93
N THR A 106 -2.29 11.06 5.78
CA THR A 106 -2.97 11.19 7.08
C THR A 106 -4.26 11.99 7.02
N LYS A 107 -4.33 13.04 6.19
CA LYS A 107 -5.52 13.91 6.10
C LYS A 107 -6.57 13.38 5.12
N VAL A 108 -6.16 12.64 4.09
CA VAL A 108 -7.06 12.15 3.02
C VAL A 108 -7.26 10.65 3.13
N LEU A 109 -6.17 9.89 3.15
CA LEU A 109 -6.25 8.43 3.06
C LEU A 109 -6.50 7.72 4.41
N GLY A 110 -6.45 8.47 5.52
CA GLY A 110 -6.78 7.97 6.85
C GLY A 110 -5.67 7.17 7.54
N PHE A 111 -4.43 7.23 7.04
CA PHE A 111 -3.29 6.61 7.71
C PHE A 111 -2.95 7.35 9.01
N TYR A 112 -2.26 6.66 9.92
CA TYR A 112 -1.59 7.29 11.04
C TYR A 112 -0.08 7.05 10.98
N LEU A 113 0.68 7.95 11.63
CA LEU A 113 2.13 7.82 11.77
C LEU A 113 2.44 6.88 12.92
N ALA A 114 3.03 5.73 12.61
CA ALA A 114 3.49 4.79 13.62
C ALA A 114 4.87 5.20 14.16
N GLU A 115 5.82 5.43 13.25
CA GLU A 115 7.19 5.79 13.57
C GLU A 115 7.76 6.81 12.58
N GLN A 116 8.77 7.57 13.03
CA GLN A 116 9.50 8.52 12.20
C GLN A 116 10.96 8.62 12.64
N VAL A 117 11.82 9.04 11.72
CA VAL A 117 13.20 9.43 12.01
C VAL A 117 13.36 10.91 11.72
N LEU A 118 13.92 11.65 12.67
CA LEU A 118 14.25 13.06 12.55
C LEU A 118 15.78 13.22 12.52
N ASP A 119 16.28 14.19 11.78
CA ASP A 119 17.68 14.60 11.84
C ASP A 119 17.95 15.55 13.03
N GLU A 120 19.19 16.05 13.12
CA GLU A 120 19.64 16.94 14.20
C GLU A 120 18.86 18.26 14.27
N ASP A 121 18.31 18.72 13.14
CA ASP A 121 17.52 19.94 13.02
C ASP A 121 16.01 19.70 13.25
N GLY A 122 15.61 18.44 13.50
CA GLY A 122 14.22 18.05 13.67
C GLY A 122 13.46 17.84 12.37
N THR A 123 14.15 17.80 11.22
CA THR A 123 13.54 17.52 9.92
C THR A 123 13.30 16.03 9.76
N ARG A 124 12.12 15.66 9.26
CA ARG A 124 11.77 14.25 9.05
C ARG A 124 12.51 13.66 7.85
N VAL A 125 13.29 12.61 8.08
CA VAL A 125 14.04 11.87 7.05
C VAL A 125 13.47 10.47 6.77
N ALA A 126 12.62 9.94 7.65
CA ALA A 126 11.85 8.73 7.41
C ALA A 126 10.47 8.77 8.09
N GLN A 127 9.47 8.15 7.48
CA GLN A 127 8.11 8.00 8.02
C GLN A 127 7.52 6.64 7.71
N PHE A 128 6.87 6.05 8.72
CA PHE A 128 6.26 4.73 8.67
C PHE A 128 4.76 4.90 8.97
N LEU A 129 3.92 4.61 7.98
CA LEU A 129 2.49 4.90 7.99
C LEU A 129 1.69 3.59 7.98
N SER A 130 0.64 3.53 8.79
CA SER A 130 -0.22 2.35 8.91
C SER A 130 -1.70 2.71 8.82
N LEU A 131 -2.50 1.75 8.32
CA LEU A 131 -3.97 1.74 8.41
C LEU A 131 -4.48 0.64 9.36
N SER A 132 -3.57 -0.17 9.91
CA SER A 132 -3.88 -1.37 10.67
C SER A 132 -3.01 -1.47 11.92
N THR A 133 -3.05 -2.60 12.63
CA THR A 133 -2.19 -2.83 13.80
C THR A 133 -0.75 -3.24 13.43
N LYS A 134 -0.38 -3.19 12.15
CA LYS A 134 1.00 -3.39 11.70
C LYS A 134 1.90 -2.21 12.09
N ALA A 135 3.21 -2.44 12.09
CA ALA A 135 4.20 -1.38 12.19
C ALA A 135 4.01 -0.33 11.08
N HIS A 136 3.83 -0.79 9.84
CA HIS A 136 3.47 0.06 8.70
C HIS A 136 2.90 -0.76 7.54
N ASP A 137 2.05 -0.11 6.76
CA ASP A 137 1.58 -0.61 5.46
C ASP A 137 2.37 0.06 4.31
N VAL A 138 2.94 1.25 4.54
CA VAL A 138 3.86 1.92 3.62
C VAL A 138 4.86 2.79 4.38
N ALA A 139 6.09 2.85 3.88
CA ALA A 139 7.13 3.70 4.45
C ALA A 139 7.78 4.58 3.38
N PHE A 140 8.23 5.76 3.79
CA PHE A 140 8.96 6.71 2.93
C PHE A 140 10.25 7.15 3.61
N ILE A 141 11.36 7.09 2.88
CA ILE A 141 12.64 7.67 3.30
C ILE A 141 13.01 8.79 2.33
N HIS A 142 13.56 9.87 2.86
CA HIS A 142 13.98 11.01 2.07
C HIS A 142 15.06 10.62 1.05
N HIS A 143 14.84 11.00 -0.20
CA HIS A 143 15.80 10.84 -1.29
C HIS A 143 15.65 12.00 -2.29
N PRO A 144 16.74 12.58 -2.84
CA PRO A 144 16.65 13.71 -3.77
C PRO A 144 15.86 13.41 -5.05
N GLU A 145 15.92 12.17 -5.54
CA GLU A 145 15.10 11.72 -6.68
C GLU A 145 13.73 11.23 -6.21
N LYS A 146 12.67 11.74 -6.86
CA LYS A 146 11.29 11.26 -6.75
C LYS A 146 11.10 9.85 -7.32
N GLY A 147 10.10 9.13 -6.81
CA GLY A 147 9.55 7.93 -7.43
C GLY A 147 10.49 6.72 -7.40
N ARG A 148 11.45 6.68 -6.47
CA ARG A 148 12.43 5.60 -6.38
C ARG A 148 11.87 4.46 -5.52
N PHE A 149 11.85 3.27 -6.09
CA PHE A 149 11.47 2.07 -5.35
C PHE A 149 12.64 1.59 -4.48
N HIS A 150 12.44 1.48 -3.17
CA HIS A 150 13.44 0.89 -2.28
C HIS A 150 13.24 -0.62 -2.17
N HIS A 151 12.07 -1.07 -1.70
CA HIS A 151 11.78 -2.50 -1.61
C HIS A 151 10.27 -2.78 -1.48
N ALA A 152 9.91 -4.04 -1.76
CA ALA A 152 8.65 -4.66 -1.38
C ALA A 152 8.97 -5.80 -0.42
N SER A 153 8.20 -5.89 0.65
CA SER A 153 8.32 -6.93 1.67
C SER A 153 7.16 -7.91 1.58
N PHE A 154 7.45 -9.16 1.90
CA PHE A 154 6.47 -10.24 1.98
C PHE A 154 6.55 -10.89 3.35
N TYR A 155 5.40 -11.21 3.92
CA TYR A 155 5.30 -11.79 5.25
C TYR A 155 5.55 -13.30 5.21
N LEU A 156 6.41 -13.77 6.12
CA LEU A 156 6.67 -15.17 6.43
C LEU A 156 6.14 -15.48 7.84
N GLU A 157 5.84 -16.75 8.13
CA GLU A 157 5.24 -17.12 9.43
C GLU A 157 6.28 -17.12 10.57
N THR A 158 7.52 -17.54 10.28
CA THR A 158 8.57 -17.61 11.30
C THR A 158 9.89 -17.01 10.82
N TRP A 159 10.78 -16.76 11.77
CA TRP A 159 12.10 -16.19 11.49
C TRP A 159 13.02 -17.19 10.77
N GLU A 160 12.80 -18.49 10.97
CA GLU A 160 13.55 -19.56 10.33
C GLU A 160 13.31 -19.67 8.82
N ASP A 161 12.26 -18.99 8.30
CA ASP A 161 11.93 -18.96 6.88
C ASP A 161 12.73 -17.91 6.07
N VAL A 162 13.52 -17.06 6.75
CA VAL A 162 14.32 -15.96 6.17
C VAL A 162 15.68 -16.42 5.64
#